data_AF-A0A7S4WBM4-F1
#
_entry.id   AF-A0A7S4WBM4-F1
#
_cell.length_a   1.000
_cell.length_b   1.000
_cell.length_c   1.000
_cell.angle_alpha   90.00
_cell.angle_beta   90.00
_cell.angle_gamma   90.00
#
_symmetry.space_group_name_H-M   'P 1'
#
loop_
_entity.id
_entity.type
_entity.pdbx_description
1 polymer ?
#
loop_
_entity_poly.entity_id
_entity_poly.type
_entity_poly.pdbx_seq_one_letter_code
_entity_poly.pdbx_strand_id
1 'polypeptide(L)'
;LKPVPPQQPPRAMAGPQSRQTLSSSASGSRPRLPRFLAPLALLAVEAPCGHAVYLPGFAPNEYQEGASVDLKVNKLTSVKTQLPYRYYTLPYCRPAAIQESVENLGETLMGDQIENSPYEISMLKNATCKELCKQKLTSESKDKLRSMIEDEYIVNWIVDNLPAATRYRRPGGEFTYMDGFLVGLLQDGRYFVHNHVTLDLQYHTDPEKFVGYRIVGFEVEPRSKAFDPKSPATTACKEGTPAFDLDKHDEILFTYDVRWTESPIRWASRWDMYLKMSGGQIHWFAILNSLLILLFLSGMVAMILLRTLHRDITAYNEVATAEEVREETGWKLVHGDVFRRPRHSTLLAVSVGSGMQVLGMSVVTLIFALLGFLSPAHRGALLQSMMLLFTLMG
;
A
#
# COMPACT_ATOMS: atom_id res chain seq x y z
N LEU A 1 57.37 -42.41 43.28
CA LEU A 1 58.62 -42.87 42.65
C LEU A 1 58.37 -43.07 41.16
N LYS A 2 59.10 -42.29 40.37
CA LYS A 2 59.13 -42.24 38.91
C LYS A 2 60.26 -43.21 38.43
N PRO A 3 60.62 -43.29 37.13
CA PRO A 3 60.35 -44.38 36.19
C PRO A 3 61.63 -45.12 35.74
N VAL A 4 61.51 -46.23 34.97
CA VAL A 4 62.57 -46.70 34.03
C VAL A 4 61.94 -47.43 32.83
N PRO A 5 62.23 -47.02 31.58
CA PRO A 5 62.17 -47.85 30.36
C PRO A 5 63.59 -47.97 29.74
N PRO A 6 63.80 -48.53 28.52
CA PRO A 6 63.27 -49.75 27.88
C PRO A 6 64.42 -50.68 27.39
N GLN A 7 64.14 -51.91 26.96
CA GLN A 7 65.01 -52.68 26.04
C GLN A 7 64.18 -53.43 24.97
N GLN A 8 64.59 -53.25 23.71
CA GLN A 8 64.21 -54.00 22.49
C GLN A 8 65.38 -54.94 22.11
N PRO A 9 65.30 -55.78 21.06
CA PRO A 9 64.30 -56.79 20.66
C PRO A 9 65.00 -58.17 20.49
N PRO A 10 64.38 -59.21 19.86
CA PRO A 10 64.83 -59.48 18.49
C PRO A 10 63.74 -59.99 17.52
N ARG A 11 64.03 -59.75 16.24
CA ARG A 11 63.40 -60.32 15.05
C ARG A 11 63.48 -61.85 15.05
N ALA A 12 62.38 -62.51 14.70
CA ALA A 12 62.37 -63.87 14.16
C ALA A 12 61.54 -63.88 12.86
N MET A 13 61.95 -64.80 11.98
CA MET A 13 61.80 -64.76 10.54
C MET A 13 60.40 -65.04 10.01
N ALA A 14 60.17 -64.55 8.79
CA ALA A 14 59.07 -64.91 7.91
C ALA A 14 59.13 -66.38 7.48
N GLY A 15 57.96 -67.02 7.45
CA GLY A 15 57.67 -68.26 6.74
C GLY A 15 56.27 -68.15 6.12
N PRO A 16 56.07 -68.45 4.83
CA PRO A 16 54.86 -68.09 4.10
C PRO A 16 53.86 -69.25 4.11
N GLN A 17 52.59 -68.99 4.47
CA GLN A 17 51.49 -69.86 4.06
C GLN A 17 50.26 -69.03 3.67
N SER A 18 50.11 -68.91 2.36
CA SER A 18 48.86 -68.90 1.61
C SER A 18 47.58 -69.06 2.44
N ARG A 19 46.75 -68.01 2.47
CA ARG A 19 45.30 -68.19 2.51
C ARG A 19 44.59 -67.14 1.66
N GLN A 20 43.72 -67.71 0.85
CA GLN A 20 42.84 -67.15 -0.15
C GLN A 20 42.13 -65.87 0.29
N THR A 21 42.07 -64.98 -0.69
CA THR A 21 41.26 -63.77 -0.84
C THR A 21 39.80 -63.97 -0.46
N LEU A 22 39.31 -63.14 0.45
CA LEU A 22 37.91 -62.70 0.54
C LEU A 22 37.91 -61.35 1.27
N SER A 23 38.11 -60.27 0.50
CA SER A 23 37.95 -58.90 1.00
C SER A 23 36.51 -58.44 0.84
N SER A 24 35.78 -58.37 1.94
CA SER A 24 34.62 -57.48 2.09
C SER A 24 34.87 -56.53 3.27
N SER A 25 35.19 -55.27 2.98
CA SER A 25 35.02 -54.14 3.91
C SER A 25 34.96 -52.86 3.08
N ALA A 26 33.78 -52.28 2.86
CA ALA A 26 33.22 -51.23 3.72
C ALA A 26 34.18 -50.01 3.85
N SER A 27 34.24 -49.19 2.79
CA SER A 27 34.78 -47.83 2.84
C SER A 27 33.66 -46.88 3.27
N GLY A 28 33.66 -46.49 4.54
CA GLY A 28 32.81 -45.40 5.05
C GLY A 28 33.36 -44.04 4.60
N SER A 29 32.74 -43.45 3.58
CA SER A 29 32.94 -42.06 3.19
C SER A 29 32.09 -41.15 4.10
N ARG A 30 32.77 -40.29 4.88
CA ARG A 30 32.12 -39.16 5.58
C ARG A 30 31.65 -38.14 4.53
N PRO A 31 30.43 -37.60 4.59
CA PRO A 31 30.02 -36.53 3.67
C PRO A 31 30.74 -35.23 4.05
N ARG A 32 31.46 -34.64 3.08
CA ARG A 32 32.01 -33.29 3.19
C ARG A 32 30.85 -32.30 3.01
N LEU A 33 30.45 -31.64 4.09
CA LEU A 33 29.53 -30.50 4.08
C LEU A 33 30.17 -29.34 3.29
N PRO A 34 29.47 -28.66 2.36
CA PRO A 34 30.06 -27.56 1.59
C PRO A 34 30.32 -26.35 2.50
N ARG A 35 31.58 -25.89 2.50
CA ARG A 35 32.12 -24.75 3.27
C ARG A 35 31.63 -23.35 2.81
N PHE A 36 30.46 -23.26 2.18
CA PHE A 36 29.92 -21.99 1.66
C PHE A 36 28.88 -21.31 2.56
N LEU A 37 28.53 -21.90 3.71
CA LEU A 37 27.56 -21.31 4.65
C LEU A 37 28.18 -20.46 5.77
N ALA A 38 29.52 -20.42 5.89
CA ALA A 38 30.18 -19.70 6.98
C ALA A 38 30.29 -18.16 6.81
N PRO A 39 30.35 -17.54 5.60
CA PRO A 39 30.47 -16.09 5.53
C PRO A 39 29.13 -15.35 5.65
N LEU A 40 27.99 -16.04 5.49
CA LEU A 40 26.66 -15.41 5.63
C LEU A 40 26.23 -15.25 7.11
N ALA A 41 26.69 -16.13 8.00
CA ALA A 41 26.35 -16.07 9.42
C ALA A 41 27.17 -15.03 10.20
N LEU A 42 28.35 -14.63 9.71
CA LEU A 42 29.18 -13.61 10.36
C LEU A 42 28.77 -12.16 10.00
N LEU A 43 28.04 -11.96 8.89
CA LEU A 43 27.51 -10.65 8.51
C LEU A 43 26.22 -10.26 9.27
N ALA A 44 25.64 -11.18 10.04
CA ALA A 44 24.42 -10.93 10.81
C ALA A 44 24.67 -10.49 12.27
N VAL A 45 25.93 -10.48 12.74
CA VAL A 45 26.26 -10.23 14.16
C VAL A 45 26.71 -8.79 14.44
N GLU A 46 26.98 -7.99 13.41
CA GLU A 46 27.42 -6.59 13.54
C GLU A 46 26.37 -5.60 12.99
N ALA A 47 25.09 -5.96 13.02
CA ALA A 47 24.03 -4.98 12.80
C ALA A 47 23.82 -4.21 14.12
N PRO A 48 24.01 -2.88 14.15
CA PRO A 48 23.70 -2.10 15.34
C PRO A 48 22.24 -2.33 15.71
N CYS A 49 21.97 -2.76 16.94
CA CYS A 49 20.66 -2.60 17.56
C CYS A 49 20.41 -1.10 17.73
N GLY A 50 19.99 -0.43 16.66
CA GLY A 50 19.89 1.01 16.61
C GLY A 50 18.84 1.42 15.60
N HIS A 51 17.68 1.82 16.12
CA HIS A 51 16.50 2.29 15.42
C HIS A 51 15.78 1.17 14.67
N ALA A 52 14.75 0.61 15.33
CA ALA A 52 13.66 -0.02 14.62
C ALA A 52 13.26 0.90 13.46
N VAL A 53 13.32 0.39 12.23
CA VAL A 53 12.84 1.12 11.06
C VAL A 53 11.36 1.36 11.30
N TYR A 54 11.01 2.55 11.80
CA TYR A 54 9.63 2.96 11.96
C TYR A 54 9.09 3.17 10.55
N LEU A 55 8.28 2.23 10.10
CA LEU A 55 7.45 2.41 8.92
C LEU A 55 6.28 3.30 9.36
N PRO A 56 6.21 4.57 8.89
CA PRO A 56 5.14 5.48 9.26
C PRO A 56 3.78 4.83 9.00
N GLY A 57 2.89 4.91 10.00
CA GLY A 57 1.53 4.36 9.97
C GLY A 57 1.39 2.84 10.20
N PHE A 58 2.49 2.11 10.47
CA PHE A 58 2.43 0.72 10.95
C PHE A 58 2.20 0.61 12.47
N ALA A 59 2.69 1.59 13.24
CA ALA A 59 2.49 1.64 14.70
C ALA A 59 1.54 2.79 15.09
N PRO A 60 0.73 2.61 16.16
CA PRO A 60 -0.16 3.66 16.63
C PRO A 60 0.62 4.80 17.27
N ASN A 61 0.25 6.04 16.94
CA ASN A 61 0.68 7.21 17.70
C ASN A 61 -0.22 7.36 18.94
N GLU A 62 0.40 7.47 20.10
CA GLU A 62 -0.29 7.66 21.38
C GLU A 62 -0.14 9.12 21.81
N TYR A 63 -1.25 9.86 21.76
CA TYR A 63 -1.30 11.27 22.13
C TYR A 63 -1.62 11.41 23.62
N GLN A 64 -0.95 12.35 24.28
CA GLN A 64 -1.36 12.81 25.61
C GLN A 64 -2.42 13.90 25.50
N GLU A 65 -3.15 14.14 26.58
CA GLU A 65 -4.11 15.24 26.64
C GLU A 65 -3.40 16.59 26.39
N GLY A 66 -3.97 17.41 25.50
CA GLY A 66 -3.39 18.69 25.11
C GLY A 66 -2.16 18.61 24.19
N ALA A 67 -1.71 17.43 23.77
CA ALA A 67 -0.67 17.28 22.76
C ALA A 67 -1.08 17.95 21.44
N SER A 68 -0.10 18.49 20.69
CA SER A 68 -0.35 19.05 19.37
C SER A 68 -0.65 17.92 18.37
N VAL A 69 -1.68 18.12 17.56
CA VAL A 69 -2.06 17.21 16.48
C VAL A 69 -1.87 17.94 15.16
N ASP A 70 -0.96 17.44 14.33
CA ASP A 70 -0.62 18.09 13.06
C ASP A 70 -1.66 17.76 12.00
N LEU A 71 -2.32 18.79 11.47
CA LEU A 71 -3.12 18.69 10.26
C LEU A 71 -2.23 18.98 9.06
N LYS A 72 -2.15 18.02 8.14
CA LYS A 72 -1.40 18.14 6.89
C LYS A 72 -2.37 18.30 5.72
N VAL A 73 -1.95 19.04 4.71
CA VAL A 73 -2.72 19.23 3.47
C VAL A 73 -2.03 18.51 2.32
N ASN A 74 -2.79 17.96 1.39
CA ASN A 74 -2.28 17.34 0.16
C ASN A 74 -2.84 18.09 -1.06
N LYS A 75 -2.37 17.69 -2.26
CA LYS A 75 -2.86 18.17 -3.55
C LYS A 75 -4.39 18.13 -3.66
N LEU A 76 -4.93 19.09 -4.37
CA LEU A 76 -6.31 19.13 -4.82
C LEU A 76 -6.51 18.13 -5.96
N THR A 77 -7.60 17.39 -5.92
CA THR A 77 -7.95 16.37 -6.93
C THR A 77 -9.36 16.58 -7.42
N SER A 78 -9.64 16.30 -8.68
CA SER A 78 -11.00 16.40 -9.26
C SER A 78 -11.44 15.03 -9.78
N VAL A 79 -12.74 14.79 -9.79
CA VAL A 79 -13.34 13.62 -10.45
C VAL A 79 -13.54 13.89 -11.96
N LYS A 80 -13.60 15.17 -12.36
CA LYS A 80 -13.78 15.60 -13.75
C LYS A 80 -12.47 15.72 -14.51
N THR A 81 -11.42 16.21 -13.85
CA THR A 81 -10.11 16.44 -14.48
C THR A 81 -9.04 15.52 -13.87
N GLN A 82 -8.02 15.18 -14.67
CA GLN A 82 -6.90 14.33 -14.24
C GLN A 82 -5.72 15.13 -13.68
N LEU A 83 -5.83 16.46 -13.60
CA LEU A 83 -4.71 17.34 -13.26
C LEU A 83 -4.78 17.76 -11.78
N PRO A 84 -3.87 17.28 -10.92
CA PRO A 84 -3.82 17.74 -9.53
C PRO A 84 -3.16 19.12 -9.41
N TYR A 85 -3.60 19.90 -8.42
CA TYR A 85 -3.01 21.20 -8.08
C TYR A 85 -2.52 21.25 -6.64
N ARG A 86 -1.51 22.08 -6.35
CA ARG A 86 -1.06 22.31 -4.97
C ARG A 86 -2.18 22.94 -4.15
N TYR A 87 -2.30 22.57 -2.87
CA TYR A 87 -3.28 23.15 -1.96
C TYR A 87 -3.20 24.69 -1.92
N TYR A 88 -1.99 25.23 -1.78
CA TYR A 88 -1.75 26.68 -1.73
C TYR A 88 -1.81 27.41 -3.07
N THR A 89 -2.23 26.74 -4.15
CA THR A 89 -2.61 27.41 -5.42
C THR A 89 -3.86 28.26 -5.23
N LEU A 90 -4.77 27.79 -4.37
CA LEU A 90 -5.94 28.53 -3.95
C LEU A 90 -5.56 29.54 -2.85
N PRO A 91 -6.36 30.62 -2.68
CA PRO A 91 -6.09 31.67 -1.69
C PRO A 91 -6.42 31.22 -0.25
N TYR A 92 -5.94 30.03 0.16
CA TYR A 92 -6.03 29.54 1.53
C TYR A 92 -5.01 30.23 2.46
N CYS A 93 -5.19 30.07 3.76
CA CYS A 93 -4.24 30.55 4.76
C CYS A 93 -2.92 29.80 4.66
N ARG A 94 -1.81 30.53 4.56
CA ARG A 94 -0.46 29.96 4.48
C ARG A 94 0.25 30.06 5.82
N PRO A 95 0.99 29.03 6.26
CA PRO A 95 1.88 29.13 7.42
C PRO A 95 3.09 30.02 7.09
N ALA A 96 3.86 30.40 8.12
CA ALA A 96 5.05 31.25 7.95
C ALA A 96 6.11 30.62 7.02
N ALA A 97 6.27 29.30 7.08
CA ALA A 97 7.09 28.52 6.17
C ALA A 97 6.32 27.26 5.74
N ILE A 98 6.25 27.02 4.44
CA ILE A 98 5.69 25.79 3.87
C ILE A 98 6.78 24.73 3.93
N GLN A 99 6.51 23.65 4.65
CA GLN A 99 7.38 22.49 4.77
C GLN A 99 6.69 21.29 4.16
N GLU A 100 7.35 20.64 3.21
CA GLU A 100 6.89 19.39 2.63
C GLU A 100 7.23 18.25 3.58
N SER A 101 6.24 17.40 3.89
CA SER A 101 6.40 16.23 4.76
C SER A 101 6.12 14.95 3.97
N VAL A 102 7.17 14.38 3.38
CA VAL A 102 7.08 13.08 2.71
C VAL A 102 7.38 11.99 3.72
N GLU A 103 6.45 11.06 3.93
CA GLU A 103 6.66 9.96 4.89
C GLU A 103 7.28 8.74 4.22
N ASN A 104 6.97 8.50 2.94
CA ASN A 104 7.51 7.35 2.22
C ASN A 104 7.75 7.55 0.71
N LEU A 105 8.56 6.64 0.13
CA LEU A 105 8.90 6.66 -1.30
C LEU A 105 7.68 6.44 -2.20
N GLY A 106 6.71 5.63 -1.75
CA GLY A 106 5.51 5.35 -2.52
C GLY A 106 4.64 6.58 -2.72
N GLU A 107 4.50 7.43 -1.69
CA GLU A 107 3.82 8.72 -1.75
C GLU A 107 4.49 9.66 -2.78
N THR A 108 5.82 9.69 -2.79
CA THR A 108 6.59 10.49 -3.75
C THR A 108 6.28 10.05 -5.19
N LEU A 109 6.24 8.74 -5.44
CA LEU A 109 5.98 8.19 -6.77
C LEU A 109 4.52 8.32 -7.20
N MET A 110 3.58 8.34 -6.25
CA MET A 110 2.18 8.72 -6.50
C MET A 110 2.01 10.23 -6.71
N GLY A 111 3.09 11.01 -6.59
CA GLY A 111 3.09 12.46 -6.73
C GLY A 111 2.28 13.15 -5.64
N ASP A 112 2.25 12.60 -4.43
CA ASP A 112 1.69 13.29 -3.27
C ASP A 112 2.57 14.48 -2.88
N GLN A 113 1.91 15.57 -2.51
CA GLN A 113 2.54 16.84 -2.13
C GLN A 113 1.94 17.23 -0.80
N ILE A 114 2.41 16.54 0.25
CA ILE A 114 1.93 16.73 1.60
C ILE A 114 2.69 17.90 2.23
N GLU A 115 1.97 18.93 2.61
CA GLU A 115 2.48 20.18 3.16
C GLU A 115 1.89 20.42 4.55
N ASN A 116 2.62 21.14 5.41
CA ASN A 116 2.11 21.57 6.72
C ASN A 116 0.97 22.59 6.57
N SER A 117 0.10 22.67 7.57
CA SER A 117 -1.01 23.62 7.61
C SER A 117 -0.93 24.55 8.83
N PRO A 118 -1.61 25.73 8.81
CA PRO A 118 -1.64 26.64 9.94
C PRO A 118 -2.70 26.29 11.00
N TYR A 119 -3.36 25.14 10.89
CA TYR A 119 -4.39 24.73 11.86
C TYR A 119 -3.75 24.25 13.15
N GLU A 120 -4.18 24.81 14.26
CA GLU A 120 -3.69 24.45 15.59
C GLU A 120 -4.74 23.59 16.31
N ILE A 121 -4.46 22.29 16.36
CA ILE A 121 -5.33 21.30 16.99
C ILE A 121 -4.61 20.76 18.21
N SER A 122 -5.30 20.76 19.36
CA SER A 122 -4.80 20.15 20.59
C SER A 122 -5.70 19.00 20.99
N MET A 123 -5.09 17.88 21.36
CA MET A 123 -5.78 16.66 21.77
C MET A 123 -6.78 16.93 22.90
N LEU A 124 -8.03 16.49 22.73
CA LEU A 124 -9.18 16.68 23.64
C LEU A 124 -9.62 18.13 23.93
N LYS A 125 -9.02 19.14 23.28
CA LYS A 125 -9.44 20.52 23.44
C LYS A 125 -10.37 20.92 22.31
N ASN A 126 -11.66 21.01 22.62
CA ASN A 126 -12.66 21.51 21.68
C ASN A 126 -12.47 23.02 21.47
N ALA A 127 -12.59 23.45 20.23
CA ALA A 127 -12.52 24.86 19.86
C ALA A 127 -13.71 25.19 18.94
N THR A 128 -14.33 26.34 19.15
CA THR A 128 -15.46 26.79 18.34
C THR A 128 -15.16 28.18 17.78
N CYS A 129 -15.38 28.34 16.48
CA CYS A 129 -15.17 29.54 15.70
C CYS A 129 -13.77 30.13 15.85
N LYS A 130 -12.74 29.30 15.72
CA LYS A 130 -11.37 29.80 15.71
C LYS A 130 -11.08 30.45 14.36
N GLU A 131 -10.67 31.72 14.39
CA GLU A 131 -10.21 32.44 13.21
C GLU A 131 -8.84 31.90 12.78
N LEU A 132 -8.73 31.55 11.50
CA LEU A 132 -7.47 31.09 10.92
C LEU A 132 -6.75 32.26 10.25
N CYS A 133 -7.38 32.88 9.25
CA CYS A 133 -6.89 34.09 8.62
C CYS A 133 -7.97 34.77 7.76
N LYS A 134 -7.71 36.02 7.37
CA LYS A 134 -8.45 36.75 6.34
C LYS A 134 -7.63 36.83 5.06
N GLN A 135 -8.26 36.56 3.93
CA GLN A 135 -7.62 36.62 2.62
C GLN A 135 -8.39 37.56 1.70
N LYS A 136 -7.65 38.41 0.99
CA LYS A 136 -8.23 39.29 -0.03
C LYS A 136 -8.38 38.54 -1.34
N LEU A 137 -9.55 38.63 -1.94
CA LEU A 137 -9.89 37.98 -3.20
C LEU A 137 -9.60 38.93 -4.37
N THR A 138 -8.53 38.66 -5.11
CA THR A 138 -8.26 39.31 -6.40
C THR A 138 -9.16 38.70 -7.49
N SER A 139 -9.35 39.40 -8.61
CA SER A 139 -10.12 38.87 -9.75
C SER A 139 -9.58 37.52 -10.23
N GLU A 140 -8.25 37.37 -10.34
CA GLU A 140 -7.61 36.10 -10.70
C GLU A 140 -7.90 34.98 -9.68
N SER A 141 -7.91 35.31 -8.39
CA SER A 141 -8.22 34.34 -7.32
C SER A 141 -9.69 33.89 -7.37
N LYS A 142 -10.61 34.83 -7.68
CA LYS A 142 -12.03 34.51 -7.88
C LYS A 142 -12.24 33.61 -9.10
N ASP A 143 -11.56 33.90 -10.21
CA ASP A 143 -11.65 33.07 -11.42
C ASP A 143 -11.09 31.66 -11.19
N LYS A 144 -9.96 31.53 -10.48
CA LYS A 144 -9.41 30.23 -10.05
C LYS A 144 -10.37 29.47 -9.14
N LEU A 145 -10.98 30.15 -8.16
CA LEU A 145 -11.97 29.50 -7.29
C LEU A 145 -13.20 29.05 -8.09
N ARG A 146 -13.66 29.85 -9.05
CA ARG A 146 -14.77 29.51 -9.94
C ARG A 146 -14.47 28.24 -10.74
N SER A 147 -13.33 28.20 -11.44
CA SER A 147 -12.96 27.01 -12.23
C SER A 147 -12.82 25.77 -11.35
N MET A 148 -12.26 25.91 -10.14
CA MET A 148 -12.08 24.79 -9.23
C MET A 148 -13.41 24.28 -8.64
N ILE A 149 -14.41 25.15 -8.47
CA ILE A 149 -15.76 24.75 -8.05
C ILE A 149 -16.50 24.05 -9.20
N GLU A 150 -16.42 24.58 -10.43
CA GLU A 150 -17.05 23.97 -11.61
C GLU A 150 -16.50 22.56 -11.90
N ASP A 151 -15.18 22.41 -11.77
CA ASP A 151 -14.48 21.14 -11.95
C ASP A 151 -14.58 20.21 -10.73
N GLU A 152 -15.33 20.57 -9.69
CA GLU A 152 -15.54 19.75 -8.48
C GLU A 152 -14.21 19.30 -7.84
N TYR A 153 -13.28 20.23 -7.65
CA TYR A 153 -12.06 19.92 -6.91
C TYR A 153 -12.35 19.62 -5.44
N ILE A 154 -11.66 18.58 -4.97
CA ILE A 154 -11.69 18.03 -3.62
C ILE A 154 -10.39 18.44 -2.92
N VAL A 155 -10.56 18.97 -1.71
CA VAL A 155 -9.51 19.26 -0.76
C VAL A 155 -9.20 17.99 0.03
N ASN A 156 -7.93 17.57 -0.03
CA ASN A 156 -7.45 16.38 0.67
C ASN A 156 -6.64 16.78 1.91
N TRP A 157 -7.19 16.54 3.09
CA TRP A 157 -6.49 16.73 4.37
C TRP A 157 -6.12 15.40 5.00
N ILE A 158 -5.14 15.45 5.89
CA ILE A 158 -4.59 14.27 6.56
C ILE A 158 -4.33 14.61 8.04
N VAL A 159 -4.78 13.74 8.93
CA VAL A 159 -4.44 13.77 10.36
C VAL A 159 -4.09 12.35 10.79
N ASP A 160 -2.93 12.16 11.42
CA ASP A 160 -2.47 10.83 11.90
C ASP A 160 -2.54 9.73 10.81
N ASN A 161 -2.18 10.12 9.59
CA ASN A 161 -2.27 9.33 8.34
C ASN A 161 -3.69 9.00 7.87
N LEU A 162 -4.75 9.43 8.57
CA LEU A 162 -6.12 9.29 8.12
C LEU A 162 -6.51 10.42 7.16
N PRO A 163 -7.14 10.12 6.01
CA PRO A 163 -7.75 11.15 5.17
C PRO A 163 -8.91 11.83 5.92
N ALA A 164 -9.15 13.09 5.61
CA ALA A 164 -10.44 13.70 5.91
C ALA A 164 -11.53 12.93 5.17
N ALA A 165 -12.65 12.63 5.83
CA ALA A 165 -13.86 12.16 5.18
C ALA A 165 -15.01 13.13 5.39
N THR A 166 -15.76 13.39 4.33
CA THR A 166 -17.04 14.10 4.45
C THR A 166 -18.19 13.10 4.44
N ARG A 167 -19.09 13.24 5.42
CA ARG A 167 -20.29 12.43 5.54
C ARG A 167 -21.42 13.02 4.71
N TYR A 168 -21.94 12.26 3.75
CA TYR A 168 -23.11 12.63 2.95
C TYR A 168 -24.27 11.68 3.19
N ARG A 169 -25.48 12.24 3.31
CA ARG A 169 -26.71 11.45 3.44
C ARG A 169 -27.26 11.16 2.05
N ARG A 170 -27.33 9.88 1.69
CA ARG A 170 -27.96 9.45 0.43
C ARG A 170 -29.50 9.61 0.55
N PRO A 171 -30.23 9.79 -0.57
CA PRO A 171 -31.70 9.82 -0.58
C PRO A 171 -32.44 8.60 0.02
N GLY A 172 -31.73 7.55 0.45
CA GLY A 172 -32.26 6.39 1.18
C GLY A 172 -31.98 6.38 2.69
N GLY A 173 -31.40 7.44 3.25
CA GLY A 173 -31.12 7.56 4.68
C GLY A 173 -29.77 7.00 5.13
N GLU A 174 -29.12 6.16 4.31
CA GLU A 174 -27.75 5.69 4.57
C GLU A 174 -26.72 6.80 4.39
N PHE A 175 -25.73 6.81 5.27
CA PHE A 175 -24.58 7.71 5.20
C PHE A 175 -23.47 7.09 4.37
N THR A 176 -22.89 7.89 3.49
CA THR A 176 -21.71 7.53 2.69
C THR A 176 -20.60 8.50 3.04
N TYR A 177 -19.38 7.99 3.09
CA TYR A 177 -18.19 8.81 3.28
C TYR A 177 -17.52 9.03 1.93
N MET A 178 -17.12 10.27 1.69
CA MET A 178 -16.29 10.65 0.55
C MET A 178 -14.95 11.14 1.10
N ASP A 179 -13.85 10.72 0.47
CA ASP A 179 -12.53 11.22 0.82
C ASP A 179 -12.43 12.71 0.47
N GLY A 180 -11.92 13.49 1.42
CA GLY A 180 -11.82 14.94 1.34
C GLY A 180 -13.18 15.65 1.40
N PHE A 181 -13.17 16.93 0.99
CA PHE A 181 -14.36 17.76 0.85
C PHE A 181 -14.23 18.68 -0.35
N LEU A 182 -15.34 19.11 -0.95
CA LEU A 182 -15.30 20.01 -2.11
C LEU A 182 -14.76 21.39 -1.73
N VAL A 183 -14.08 22.07 -2.66
CA VAL A 183 -13.65 23.47 -2.49
C VAL A 183 -14.85 24.41 -2.28
N GLY A 184 -15.97 24.10 -2.93
CA GLY A 184 -17.20 24.88 -2.87
C GLY A 184 -18.36 24.19 -3.56
N LEU A 185 -19.48 24.89 -3.66
CA LEU A 185 -20.72 24.41 -4.27
C LEU A 185 -21.23 25.42 -5.29
N LEU A 186 -21.72 24.89 -6.41
CA LEU A 186 -22.48 25.65 -7.40
C LEU A 186 -23.97 25.45 -7.16
N GLN A 187 -24.67 26.49 -6.73
CA GLN A 187 -26.11 26.43 -6.45
C GLN A 187 -26.82 27.65 -7.06
N ASP A 188 -27.86 27.42 -7.85
CA ASP A 188 -28.64 28.45 -8.55
C ASP A 188 -27.78 29.42 -9.39
N GLY A 189 -26.74 28.90 -10.03
CA GLY A 189 -25.80 29.70 -10.84
C GLY A 189 -24.86 30.61 -10.03
N ARG A 190 -24.80 30.42 -8.71
CA ARG A 190 -23.90 31.16 -7.80
C ARG A 190 -22.85 30.24 -7.20
N TYR A 191 -21.66 30.80 -7.01
CA TYR A 191 -20.49 30.09 -6.50
C TYR A 191 -20.34 30.33 -5.00
N PHE A 192 -20.43 29.26 -4.22
CA PHE A 192 -20.26 29.29 -2.77
C PHE A 192 -18.95 28.60 -2.39
N VAL A 193 -18.05 29.29 -1.70
CA VAL A 193 -16.78 28.71 -1.24
C VAL A 193 -16.96 28.13 0.17
N HIS A 194 -16.39 26.96 0.42
CA HIS A 194 -16.29 26.39 1.76
C HIS A 194 -15.13 27.05 2.52
N ASN A 195 -15.48 28.02 3.37
CA ASN A 195 -14.54 28.81 4.17
C ASN A 195 -14.59 28.48 5.67
N HIS A 196 -15.62 27.76 6.11
CA HIS A 196 -15.74 27.29 7.48
C HIS A 196 -15.73 25.77 7.49
N VAL A 197 -14.87 25.17 8.30
CA VAL A 197 -14.78 23.71 8.43
C VAL A 197 -14.97 23.30 9.87
N THR A 198 -15.76 22.26 10.11
CA THR A 198 -15.83 21.62 11.42
C THR A 198 -15.03 20.33 11.36
N LEU A 199 -13.96 20.27 12.15
CA LEU A 199 -13.07 19.13 12.25
C LEU A 199 -13.58 18.20 13.36
N ASP A 200 -14.04 17.02 12.96
CA ASP A 200 -14.55 15.99 13.86
C ASP A 200 -13.52 14.89 14.00
N LEU A 201 -12.81 14.90 15.13
CA LEU A 201 -11.77 13.94 15.43
C LEU A 201 -12.31 12.91 16.41
N GLN A 202 -12.27 11.65 15.98
CA GLN A 202 -12.65 10.52 16.80
C GLN A 202 -11.42 9.90 17.44
N TYR A 203 -11.50 9.65 18.74
CA TYR A 203 -10.42 9.02 19.49
C TYR A 203 -10.88 7.77 20.22
N HIS A 204 -9.94 6.87 20.46
CA HIS A 204 -10.14 5.65 21.21
C HIS A 204 -9.17 5.61 22.39
N THR A 205 -9.68 5.16 23.54
CA THR A 205 -8.93 4.94 24.77
C THR A 205 -9.20 3.53 25.28
N ASP A 206 -8.15 2.86 25.77
CA ASP A 206 -8.26 1.54 26.39
C ASP A 206 -7.25 1.46 27.55
N PRO A 207 -7.65 1.88 28.76
CA PRO A 207 -6.77 1.96 29.92
C PRO A 207 -6.11 0.63 30.32
N GLU A 208 -6.68 -0.51 29.91
CA GLU A 208 -6.12 -1.84 30.19
C GLU A 208 -4.95 -2.19 29.28
N LYS A 209 -4.90 -1.62 28.06
CA LYS A 209 -3.90 -1.97 27.04
C LYS A 209 -2.84 -0.90 26.82
N PHE A 210 -3.19 0.38 26.91
CA PHE A 210 -2.26 1.48 26.66
C PHE A 210 -2.69 2.75 27.42
N VAL A 211 -1.74 3.66 27.60
CA VAL A 211 -1.99 4.95 28.27
C VAL A 211 -1.92 6.07 27.24
N GLY A 212 -3.03 6.78 27.05
CA GLY A 212 -3.14 7.89 26.11
C GLY A 212 -4.33 7.75 25.18
N TYR A 213 -4.33 8.53 24.10
CA TYR A 213 -5.43 8.59 23.15
C TYR A 213 -4.92 8.31 21.75
N ARG A 214 -5.64 7.44 21.01
CA ARG A 214 -5.33 7.12 19.62
C ARG A 214 -6.40 7.69 18.72
N ILE A 215 -6.00 8.37 17.64
CA ILE A 215 -6.93 8.93 16.66
C ILE A 215 -7.40 7.79 15.73
N VAL A 216 -8.71 7.61 15.66
CA VAL A 216 -9.36 6.50 14.94
C VAL A 216 -10.32 6.96 13.85
N GLY A 217 -10.63 8.24 13.78
CA GLY A 217 -11.45 8.80 12.71
C GLY A 217 -11.23 10.29 12.56
N PHE A 218 -11.33 10.74 11.32
CA PHE A 218 -11.23 12.14 10.95
C PHE A 218 -12.32 12.46 9.93
N GLU A 219 -13.34 13.16 10.40
CA GLU A 219 -14.45 13.66 9.62
C GLU A 219 -14.36 15.19 9.49
N VAL A 220 -14.80 15.71 8.35
CA VAL A 220 -14.84 17.15 8.08
C VAL A 220 -16.24 17.52 7.59
N GLU A 221 -16.86 18.48 8.25
CA GLU A 221 -18.09 19.11 7.76
C GLU A 221 -17.76 20.48 7.14
N PRO A 222 -17.78 20.60 5.79
CA PRO A 222 -17.53 21.87 5.13
C PRO A 222 -18.81 22.73 5.14
N ARG A 223 -18.66 24.02 5.45
CA ARG A 223 -19.75 25.02 5.42
C ARG A 223 -19.29 26.29 4.73
N SER A 224 -20.24 26.98 4.12
CA SER A 224 -20.02 28.31 3.55
C SER A 224 -20.70 29.32 4.46
N LYS A 225 -19.93 30.28 5.01
CA LYS A 225 -20.44 31.29 5.95
C LYS A 225 -19.94 32.67 5.54
N ALA A 226 -20.86 33.57 5.22
CA ALA A 226 -20.55 34.96 4.90
C ALA A 226 -20.05 35.71 6.15
N PHE A 227 -19.20 36.70 5.92
CA PHE A 227 -18.59 37.50 6.97
C PHE A 227 -18.66 38.97 6.61
N ASP A 228 -19.04 39.81 7.58
CA ASP A 228 -18.92 41.26 7.48
C ASP A 228 -17.57 41.70 8.04
N PRO A 229 -16.69 42.35 7.24
CA PRO A 229 -15.38 42.82 7.65
C PRO A 229 -15.37 43.70 8.91
N LYS A 230 -16.49 44.38 9.19
CA LYS A 230 -16.63 45.30 10.34
C LYS A 230 -17.01 44.59 11.63
N SER A 231 -17.39 43.31 11.56
CA SER A 231 -17.82 42.51 12.70
C SER A 231 -16.68 41.64 13.25
N PRO A 232 -16.70 41.26 14.54
CA PRO A 232 -15.76 40.27 15.05
C PRO A 232 -15.98 38.92 14.34
N ALA A 233 -14.90 38.18 14.09
CA ALA A 233 -14.91 36.90 13.37
C ALA A 233 -15.87 35.87 13.98
N THR A 234 -16.14 35.95 15.29
CA THR A 234 -17.12 35.11 15.98
C THR A 234 -18.55 35.23 15.43
N THR A 235 -18.87 36.34 14.76
CA THR A 235 -20.18 36.56 14.12
C THR A 235 -20.39 35.63 12.92
N ALA A 236 -19.30 35.28 12.21
CA ALA A 236 -19.35 34.40 11.05
C ALA A 236 -19.79 32.98 11.41
N CYS A 237 -19.73 32.57 12.68
CA CYS A 237 -20.07 31.20 13.09
C CYS A 237 -21.44 31.06 13.73
N LYS A 238 -22.23 32.13 13.83
CA LYS A 238 -23.58 32.08 14.38
C LYS A 238 -24.50 31.24 13.49
N GLU A 239 -25.46 30.56 14.10
CA GLU A 239 -26.47 29.82 13.34
C GLU A 239 -27.31 30.79 12.50
N GLY A 240 -27.58 30.42 11.24
CA GLY A 240 -28.35 31.25 10.30
C GLY A 240 -27.53 32.27 9.50
N THR A 241 -26.19 32.28 9.59
CA THR A 241 -25.36 33.09 8.69
C THR A 241 -25.58 32.68 7.23
N PRO A 242 -25.77 33.64 6.30
CA PRO A 242 -25.92 33.32 4.89
C PRO A 242 -24.63 32.71 4.33
N ALA A 243 -24.75 31.94 3.24
CA ALA A 243 -23.60 31.36 2.56
C ALA A 243 -22.71 32.44 1.93
N PHE A 244 -21.39 32.19 1.89
CA PHE A 244 -20.42 33.10 1.29
C PHE A 244 -20.49 33.02 -0.24
N ASP A 245 -21.11 34.04 -0.83
CA ASP A 245 -21.24 34.21 -2.28
C ASP A 245 -19.97 34.90 -2.83
N LEU A 246 -19.23 34.19 -3.70
CA LEU A 246 -17.91 34.59 -4.20
C LEU A 246 -17.95 35.92 -4.98
N ASP A 247 -19.04 36.19 -5.69
CA ASP A 247 -19.15 37.37 -6.55
C ASP A 247 -19.49 38.64 -5.75
N LYS A 248 -19.99 38.50 -4.51
CA LYS A 248 -20.46 39.62 -3.67
C LYS A 248 -19.44 40.12 -2.64
N HIS A 249 -18.36 39.39 -2.43
CA HIS A 249 -17.39 39.69 -1.38
C HIS A 249 -15.97 39.74 -1.95
N ASP A 250 -15.18 40.69 -1.46
CA ASP A 250 -13.78 40.87 -1.86
C ASP A 250 -12.79 40.35 -0.82
N GLU A 251 -13.27 39.91 0.34
CA GLU A 251 -12.47 39.32 1.41
C GLU A 251 -13.16 38.06 1.92
N ILE A 252 -12.37 37.00 2.12
CA ILE A 252 -12.84 35.72 2.67
C ILE A 252 -12.18 35.49 4.03
N LEU A 253 -13.00 35.17 5.03
CA LEU A 253 -12.55 34.79 6.36
C LEU A 253 -12.58 33.26 6.46
N PHE A 254 -11.44 32.66 6.76
CA PHE A 254 -11.35 31.23 7.06
C PHE A 254 -11.46 30.98 8.55
N THR A 255 -12.37 30.09 8.93
CA THR A 255 -12.61 29.73 10.34
C THR A 255 -12.76 28.23 10.47
N TYR A 256 -12.53 27.71 11.67
CA TYR A 256 -12.72 26.29 11.95
C TYR A 256 -13.20 26.02 13.36
N ASP A 257 -13.86 24.87 13.48
CA ASP A 257 -14.25 24.26 14.74
C ASP A 257 -13.48 22.95 14.92
N VAL A 258 -13.18 22.58 16.15
CA VAL A 258 -12.57 21.30 16.53
C VAL A 258 -13.50 20.63 17.53
N ARG A 259 -13.98 19.43 17.19
CA ARG A 259 -14.79 18.59 18.08
C ARG A 259 -14.09 17.24 18.26
N TRP A 260 -13.85 16.88 19.51
CA TRP A 260 -13.36 15.57 19.89
C TRP A 260 -14.52 14.69 20.33
N THR A 261 -14.59 13.47 19.78
CA THR A 261 -15.60 12.48 20.12
C THR A 261 -14.95 11.14 20.42
N GLU A 262 -15.37 10.50 21.51
CA GLU A 262 -14.89 9.16 21.84
C GLU A 262 -15.59 8.13 20.96
N SER A 263 -14.84 7.18 20.42
CA SER A 263 -15.34 6.14 19.52
C SER A 263 -14.91 4.74 20.00
N PRO A 264 -15.81 3.75 19.93
CA PRO A 264 -15.48 2.35 20.30
C PRO A 264 -14.61 1.64 19.25
N ILE A 265 -14.27 2.30 18.13
CA ILE A 265 -13.47 1.75 17.05
C ILE A 265 -12.03 1.55 17.53
N ARG A 266 -11.50 0.33 17.36
CA ARG A 266 -10.09 0.05 17.67
C ARG A 266 -9.19 0.62 16.59
N TRP A 267 -7.96 1.00 16.97
CA TRP A 267 -6.97 1.55 16.02
C TRP A 267 -6.73 0.64 14.80
N ALA A 268 -6.70 -0.69 14.98
CA ALA A 268 -6.51 -1.63 13.86
C ALA A 268 -7.63 -1.58 12.80
N SER A 269 -8.85 -1.22 13.19
CA SER A 269 -10.04 -1.12 12.31
C SER A 269 -10.35 0.31 11.85
N ARG A 270 -9.48 1.29 12.16
CA ARG A 270 -9.74 2.71 11.91
C ARG A 270 -9.95 3.05 10.42
N TRP A 271 -9.38 2.25 9.54
CA TRP A 271 -9.48 2.41 8.09
C TRP A 271 -10.79 1.90 7.49
N ASP A 272 -11.56 1.09 8.23
CA ASP A 272 -12.79 0.47 7.73
C ASP A 272 -13.86 1.52 7.37
N MET A 273 -13.86 2.68 8.03
CA MET A 273 -14.79 3.76 7.71
C MET A 273 -14.59 4.32 6.30
N TYR A 274 -13.33 4.49 5.89
CA TYR A 274 -12.93 5.05 4.60
C TYR A 274 -13.05 4.03 3.47
N LEU A 275 -12.86 2.75 3.78
CA LEU A 275 -12.94 1.65 2.81
C LEU A 275 -14.38 1.18 2.54
N LYS A 276 -15.36 1.63 3.33
CA LYS A 276 -16.78 1.29 3.14
C LYS A 276 -17.36 2.02 1.93
N MET A 277 -17.17 1.43 0.75
CA MET A 277 -17.87 1.84 -0.46
C MET A 277 -19.36 1.48 -0.34
N SER A 278 -20.21 2.47 -0.03
CA SER A 278 -21.66 2.23 0.09
C SER A 278 -22.24 1.95 -1.31
N GLY A 279 -22.50 0.66 -1.57
CA GLY A 279 -23.05 0.20 -2.84
C GLY A 279 -22.13 -0.67 -3.68
N GLY A 280 -21.12 -1.34 -3.07
CA GLY A 280 -20.45 -2.48 -3.68
C GLY A 280 -21.41 -3.66 -3.87
N GLN A 281 -22.39 -3.52 -4.77
CA GLN A 281 -23.07 -4.67 -5.33
C GLN A 281 -22.01 -5.45 -6.10
N ILE A 282 -21.61 -6.59 -5.55
CA ILE A 282 -20.75 -7.54 -6.27
C ILE A 282 -21.35 -7.71 -7.65
N HIS A 283 -20.61 -7.35 -8.70
CA HIS A 283 -21.02 -7.51 -10.09
C HIS A 283 -20.99 -9.00 -10.44
N TRP A 284 -21.86 -9.79 -9.80
CA TRP A 284 -21.97 -11.24 -9.94
C TRP A 284 -22.08 -11.67 -11.40
N PHE A 285 -22.71 -10.83 -12.23
CA PHE A 285 -22.80 -11.04 -13.67
C PHE A 285 -21.42 -11.07 -14.36
N ALA A 286 -20.52 -10.15 -14.01
CA ALA A 286 -19.17 -10.12 -14.57
C ALA A 286 -18.34 -11.32 -14.12
N ILE A 287 -18.42 -11.67 -12.83
CA ILE A 287 -17.70 -12.83 -12.28
C ILE A 287 -18.17 -14.13 -12.94
N LEU A 288 -19.48 -14.34 -13.05
CA LEU A 288 -20.06 -15.51 -13.70
C LEU A 288 -19.63 -15.60 -15.17
N ASN A 289 -19.70 -14.48 -15.89
CA ASN A 289 -19.32 -14.42 -17.31
C ASN A 289 -17.83 -14.77 -17.50
N SER A 290 -16.95 -14.18 -16.70
CA SER A 290 -15.51 -14.49 -16.73
C SER A 290 -15.21 -15.94 -16.37
N LEU A 291 -15.90 -16.49 -15.37
CA LEU A 291 -15.75 -17.90 -14.98
C LEU A 291 -16.20 -18.85 -16.10
N LEU A 292 -17.32 -18.57 -16.74
CA LEU A 292 -17.84 -19.37 -17.85
C LEU A 292 -16.89 -19.37 -19.04
N ILE A 293 -16.35 -18.19 -19.41
CA ILE A 293 -15.37 -18.07 -20.49
C ILE A 293 -14.10 -18.87 -20.15
N LEU A 294 -13.61 -18.79 -18.92
CA LEU A 294 -12.41 -19.51 -18.49
C LEU A 294 -12.60 -21.03 -18.49
N LEU A 295 -13.75 -21.53 -18.01
CA LEU A 295 -14.10 -22.95 -18.06
C LEU A 295 -14.29 -23.43 -19.51
N PHE A 296 -14.90 -22.63 -20.37
CA PHE A 296 -15.09 -22.98 -21.78
C PHE A 296 -13.75 -23.04 -22.53
N LEU A 297 -12.89 -22.03 -22.37
CA LEU A 297 -11.58 -22.00 -23.02
C LEU A 297 -10.68 -23.13 -22.52
N SER A 298 -10.63 -23.37 -21.20
CA SER A 298 -9.88 -24.50 -20.64
C SER A 298 -10.44 -25.85 -21.10
N GLY A 299 -11.76 -26.01 -21.15
CA GLY A 299 -12.42 -27.20 -21.67
C GLY A 299 -12.14 -27.46 -23.16
N MET A 300 -12.16 -26.40 -23.98
CA MET A 300 -11.82 -26.49 -25.41
C MET A 300 -10.36 -26.91 -25.59
N VAL A 301 -9.43 -26.28 -24.89
CA VAL A 301 -8.00 -26.64 -24.92
C VAL A 301 -7.80 -28.08 -24.43
N ALA A 302 -8.46 -28.47 -23.34
CA ALA A 302 -8.41 -29.84 -22.84
C ALA A 302 -8.98 -30.86 -23.83
N MET A 303 -10.09 -30.55 -24.53
CA MET A 303 -10.65 -31.43 -25.56
C MET A 303 -9.73 -31.55 -26.77
N ILE A 304 -9.12 -30.45 -27.23
CA ILE A 304 -8.11 -30.48 -28.29
C ILE A 304 -6.91 -31.32 -27.85
N LEU A 305 -6.42 -31.13 -26.62
CA LEU A 305 -5.28 -31.87 -26.09
C LEU A 305 -5.58 -33.36 -25.90
N LEU A 306 -6.75 -33.71 -25.38
CA LEU A 306 -7.19 -35.10 -25.23
C LEU A 306 -7.41 -35.76 -26.60
N ARG A 307 -8.01 -35.05 -27.57
CA ARG A 307 -8.23 -35.57 -28.91
C ARG A 307 -6.93 -35.80 -29.66
N THR A 308 -5.98 -34.86 -29.55
CA THR A 308 -4.64 -35.01 -30.15
C THR A 308 -3.86 -36.13 -29.46
N LEU A 309 -3.85 -36.18 -28.13
CA LEU A 309 -3.20 -37.24 -27.36
C LEU A 309 -3.79 -38.63 -27.65
N HIS A 310 -5.12 -38.76 -27.72
CA HIS A 310 -5.77 -40.04 -28.00
C HIS A 310 -5.47 -40.51 -29.42
N ARG A 311 -5.57 -39.61 -30.41
CA ARG A 311 -5.21 -39.89 -31.81
C ARG A 311 -3.74 -40.27 -31.96
N ASP A 312 -2.86 -39.59 -31.25
CA ASP A 312 -1.44 -39.91 -31.24
C ASP A 312 -1.21 -41.29 -30.63
N ILE A 313 -1.75 -41.59 -29.44
CA ILE A 313 -1.63 -42.90 -28.78
C ILE A 313 -2.15 -44.04 -29.67
N THR A 314 -3.32 -43.90 -30.29
CA THR A 314 -3.86 -44.94 -31.20
C THR A 314 -2.95 -45.15 -32.41
N ALA A 315 -2.45 -44.06 -33.00
CA ALA A 315 -1.50 -44.11 -34.11
C ALA A 315 -0.11 -44.64 -33.71
N TYR A 316 0.24 -44.65 -32.43
CA TYR A 316 1.45 -45.34 -31.92
C TYR A 316 1.18 -46.82 -31.65
N ASN A 317 0.02 -47.18 -31.09
CA ASN A 317 -0.33 -48.57 -30.77
C ASN A 317 -0.55 -49.44 -32.01
N GLU A 318 -1.12 -48.88 -33.08
CA GLU A 318 -1.29 -49.59 -34.36
C GLU A 318 0.05 -49.86 -35.07
N VAL A 319 1.07 -49.02 -34.81
CA VAL A 319 2.39 -49.06 -35.47
C VAL A 319 3.45 -49.80 -34.64
N ALA A 320 3.10 -50.33 -33.46
CA ALA A 320 3.96 -51.23 -32.68
C ALA A 320 4.25 -52.58 -33.37
N THR A 321 3.76 -52.79 -34.60
CA THR A 321 4.05 -53.95 -35.46
C THR A 321 5.09 -53.65 -36.57
N ALA A 322 5.62 -52.43 -36.64
CA ALA A 322 6.70 -52.02 -37.57
C ALA A 322 7.79 -51.25 -36.81
N GLU A 323 8.64 -51.98 -36.11
CA GLU A 323 9.44 -51.55 -34.95
C GLU A 323 10.64 -50.62 -35.26
N GLU A 324 11.09 -50.46 -36.51
CA GLU A 324 12.41 -49.84 -36.76
C GLU A 324 12.43 -48.43 -37.38
N VAL A 325 11.33 -47.89 -37.92
CA VAL A 325 11.39 -46.61 -38.70
C VAL A 325 10.96 -45.37 -37.90
N ARG A 326 10.39 -45.54 -36.70
CA ARG A 326 9.74 -44.42 -35.98
C ARG A 326 10.35 -44.07 -34.62
N GLU A 327 11.50 -44.64 -34.27
CA GLU A 327 12.32 -44.09 -33.17
C GLU A 327 12.88 -42.69 -33.50
N GLU A 328 12.82 -42.27 -34.77
CA GLU A 328 13.34 -40.99 -35.27
C GLU A 328 12.30 -39.86 -35.45
N THR A 329 11.02 -40.05 -35.09
CA THR A 329 10.03 -38.95 -35.16
C THR A 329 9.03 -38.94 -34.00
N GLY A 330 8.83 -37.77 -33.39
CA GLY A 330 7.75 -37.53 -32.41
C GLY A 330 8.18 -36.79 -31.14
N TRP A 331 7.23 -36.58 -30.23
CA TRP A 331 7.45 -35.89 -28.94
C TRP A 331 8.49 -36.58 -28.05
N LYS A 332 8.79 -37.87 -28.28
CA LYS A 332 9.87 -38.58 -27.61
C LYS A 332 11.26 -38.03 -27.95
N LEU A 333 11.48 -37.45 -29.13
CA LEU A 333 12.75 -36.78 -29.49
C LEU A 333 12.85 -35.36 -28.96
N VAL A 334 11.76 -34.81 -28.44
CA VAL A 334 11.77 -33.48 -27.79
C VAL A 334 12.71 -33.50 -26.59
N HIS A 335 12.94 -34.65 -25.92
CA HIS A 335 13.98 -34.72 -24.88
C HIS A 335 15.38 -34.37 -25.41
N GLY A 336 15.68 -34.64 -26.70
CA GLY A 336 16.94 -34.27 -27.36
C GLY A 336 16.97 -32.80 -27.81
N ASP A 337 15.82 -32.24 -28.21
CA ASP A 337 15.69 -30.82 -28.60
C ASP A 337 15.55 -29.86 -27.40
N VAL A 338 15.09 -30.33 -26.23
CA VAL A 338 14.99 -29.56 -24.97
C VAL A 338 16.37 -29.06 -24.52
N PHE A 339 17.43 -29.79 -24.83
CA PHE A 339 18.81 -29.40 -24.52
C PHE A 339 19.45 -28.51 -25.59
N ARG A 340 18.75 -28.21 -26.69
CA ARG A 340 19.30 -27.38 -27.77
C ARG A 340 19.24 -25.91 -27.35
N ARG A 341 20.40 -25.27 -27.27
CA ARG A 341 20.48 -23.85 -26.93
C ARG A 341 19.68 -23.03 -27.97
N PRO A 342 18.65 -22.26 -27.56
CA PRO A 342 17.86 -21.48 -28.50
C PRO A 342 18.70 -20.36 -29.10
N ARG A 343 18.37 -19.96 -30.34
CA ARG A 343 19.06 -18.89 -31.10
C ARG A 343 19.24 -17.60 -30.28
N HIS A 344 18.27 -17.28 -29.43
CA HIS A 344 18.29 -16.11 -28.53
C HIS A 344 18.21 -16.51 -27.05
N SER A 345 19.07 -17.43 -26.62
CA SER A 345 19.12 -17.91 -25.22
C SER A 345 19.27 -16.81 -24.16
N THR A 346 19.96 -15.71 -24.47
CA THR A 346 20.11 -14.57 -23.56
C THR A 346 18.80 -13.83 -23.36
N LEU A 347 18.06 -13.55 -24.44
CA LEU A 347 16.77 -12.88 -24.37
C LEU A 347 15.75 -13.75 -23.63
N LEU A 348 15.72 -15.05 -23.92
CA LEU A 348 14.87 -16.00 -23.20
C LEU A 348 15.20 -16.02 -21.70
N ALA A 349 16.49 -16.08 -21.33
CA ALA A 349 16.91 -16.07 -19.93
C ALA A 349 16.51 -14.77 -19.20
N VAL A 350 16.66 -13.61 -19.85
CA VAL A 350 16.20 -12.33 -19.30
C VAL A 350 14.69 -12.32 -19.14
N SER A 351 13.92 -12.74 -20.15
CA SER A 351 12.45 -12.78 -20.06
C SER A 351 11.95 -13.72 -18.96
N VAL A 352 12.56 -14.90 -18.82
CA VAL A 352 12.20 -15.86 -17.77
C VAL A 352 12.61 -15.34 -16.38
N GLY A 353 13.80 -14.76 -16.24
CA GLY A 353 14.27 -14.17 -14.98
C GLY A 353 13.37 -13.03 -14.53
N SER A 354 13.14 -12.04 -15.39
CA SER A 354 12.23 -10.92 -15.10
C SER A 354 10.79 -11.39 -14.88
N GLY A 355 10.32 -12.39 -15.63
CA GLY A 355 9.00 -12.99 -15.42
C GLY A 355 8.86 -13.64 -14.04
N MET A 356 9.87 -14.40 -13.60
CA MET A 356 9.89 -15.01 -12.27
C MET A 356 9.98 -13.96 -11.16
N GLN A 357 10.75 -12.90 -11.35
CA GLN A 357 10.87 -11.78 -10.42
C GLN A 357 9.53 -11.05 -10.24
N VAL A 358 8.84 -10.71 -11.33
CA VAL A 358 7.51 -10.07 -11.30
C VAL A 358 6.47 -11.00 -10.67
N LEU A 359 6.50 -12.29 -11.01
CA LEU A 359 5.58 -13.28 -10.45
C LEU A 359 5.79 -13.45 -8.94
N GLY A 360 7.05 -13.57 -8.51
CA GLY A 360 7.40 -13.65 -7.09
C GLY A 360 6.95 -12.41 -6.32
N MET A 361 7.29 -11.22 -6.81
CA MET A 361 6.85 -9.95 -6.24
C MET A 361 5.33 -9.90 -6.11
N SER A 362 4.59 -10.28 -7.16
CA SER A 362 3.13 -10.25 -7.18
C SER A 362 2.50 -11.20 -6.17
N VAL A 363 3.00 -12.44 -6.09
CA VAL A 363 2.49 -13.46 -5.16
C VAL A 363 2.75 -13.06 -3.72
N VAL A 364 3.96 -12.62 -3.40
CA VAL A 364 4.31 -12.20 -2.03
C VAL A 364 3.52 -10.96 -1.62
N THR A 365 3.39 -9.97 -2.51
CA THR A 365 2.57 -8.78 -2.25
C THR A 365 1.10 -9.15 -2.00
N LEU A 366 0.55 -10.08 -2.80
CA LEU A 366 -0.83 -10.56 -2.62
C LEU A 366 -1.02 -11.25 -1.26
N ILE A 367 -0.07 -12.09 -0.82
CA ILE A 367 -0.14 -12.73 0.49
C ILE A 367 -0.14 -11.68 1.61
N PHE A 368 0.75 -10.69 1.56
CA PHE A 368 0.78 -9.61 2.55
C PHE A 368 -0.50 -8.75 2.54
N ALA A 369 -1.08 -8.51 1.37
CA ALA A 369 -2.36 -7.82 1.25
C ALA A 369 -3.52 -8.64 1.84
N LEU A 370 -3.58 -9.94 1.58
CA LEU A 370 -4.61 -10.84 2.12
C LEU A 370 -4.53 -11.01 3.63
N LEU A 371 -3.32 -10.98 4.20
CA LEU A 371 -3.11 -10.98 5.65
C LEU A 371 -3.43 -9.62 6.31
N GLY A 372 -3.73 -8.59 5.52
CA GLY A 372 -4.06 -7.25 6.01
C GLY A 372 -2.86 -6.40 6.41
N PHE A 373 -1.62 -6.85 6.13
CA PHE A 373 -0.41 -6.06 6.40
C PHE A 373 -0.23 -4.90 5.43
N LEU A 374 -0.77 -5.02 4.22
CA LEU A 374 -0.79 -3.96 3.20
C LEU A 374 -2.22 -3.54 2.94
N SER A 375 -2.71 -2.57 3.71
CA SER A 375 -4.01 -1.94 3.44
C SER A 375 -3.86 -0.96 2.27
N PRO A 376 -4.73 -1.02 1.23
CA PRO A 376 -4.77 -0.01 0.16
C PRO A 376 -5.01 1.41 0.67
N ALA A 377 -5.59 1.55 1.87
CA ALA A 377 -5.84 2.83 2.50
C ALA A 377 -4.56 3.50 3.03
N HIS A 378 -3.50 2.72 3.29
CA HIS A 378 -2.21 3.28 3.66
C HIS A 378 -1.49 3.81 2.43
N ARG A 379 -1.41 5.13 2.31
CA ARG A 379 -0.85 5.82 1.15
C ARG A 379 0.60 5.39 0.90
N GLY A 380 0.93 5.16 -0.37
CA GLY A 380 2.27 4.78 -0.82
C GLY A 380 2.79 3.40 -0.39
N ALA A 381 2.27 2.79 0.68
CA ALA A 381 2.83 1.56 1.27
C ALA A 381 2.81 0.37 0.31
N LEU A 382 1.73 0.19 -0.45
CA LEU A 382 1.63 -0.89 -1.44
C LEU A 382 2.70 -0.74 -2.53
N LEU A 383 2.89 0.46 -3.04
CA LEU A 383 3.85 0.72 -4.12
C LEU A 383 5.30 0.65 -3.63
N GLN A 384 5.59 1.18 -2.44
CA GLN A 384 6.89 1.01 -1.80
C GLN A 384 7.20 -0.48 -1.57
N SER A 385 6.23 -1.25 -1.08
CA SER A 385 6.40 -2.69 -0.83
C SER A 385 6.61 -3.46 -2.13
N MET A 386 5.86 -3.15 -3.19
CA MET A 386 6.08 -3.74 -4.51
C MET A 386 7.49 -3.46 -5.02
N MET A 387 7.98 -2.22 -4.91
CA MET A 387 9.34 -1.87 -5.33
C MET A 387 10.41 -2.59 -4.51
N LEU A 388 10.25 -2.63 -3.19
CA LEU A 388 11.18 -3.30 -2.29
C LEU A 388 11.21 -4.82 -2.53
N LEU A 389 10.05 -5.44 -2.73
CA LEU A 389 9.97 -6.86 -3.06
C LEU A 389 10.55 -7.14 -4.46
N PHE A 390 10.30 -6.26 -5.43
CA PHE A 390 10.89 -6.38 -6.76
C PHE A 390 12.41 -6.35 -6.70
N THR A 391 13.01 -5.40 -5.97
CA THR A 391 14.48 -5.30 -5.86
C THR A 391 15.09 -6.44 -5.06
N LEU A 392 14.43 -6.93 -4.01
CA LEU A 392 14.93 -8.05 -3.20
C LEU A 392 14.85 -9.41 -3.90
N MET A 393 13.90 -9.58 -4.84
CA MET A 393 13.74 -10.83 -5.60
C MET A 393 14.52 -10.83 -6.92
N GLY A 394 15.24 -9.75 -7.23
CA GLY A 394 16.02 -9.55 -8.46
C GLY A 394 17.44 -10.05 -8.43
#